data_AF-A0AAP3YIG3-F1
#
_entry.id   AF-A0AAP3YIG3-F1
#
_cell.length_a   1.000
_cell.length_b   1.000
_cell.length_c   1.000
_cell.angle_alpha   90.00
_cell.angle_beta   90.00
_cell.angle_gamma   90.00
#
_symmetry.space_group_name_H-M   'P 1'
#
loop_
_entity.id
_entity.type
_entity.pdbx_description
1 polymer ?
#
loop_
_entity_poly.entity_id
_entity_poly.type
_entity_poly.pdbx_seq_one_letter_code
_entity_poly.pdbx_strand_id
1 'polypeptide(L)'
;LIFYSRAYALKTGAKSWLAFGPLTFQPSEVMKPAYILMLGRVVAQHNAEFYEHTIKTDWNLIGKLALWTLPVAVLLKLQNDFGTMLVFFAILSGVILVSGVSWKILAPLFGGAAFLGTAGILLAVYGRNLLMAIGFKAYQFARIEAWLNPSASTTGNSYQLWQS
;
A
#
# COMPACT_ATOMS: atom_id res chain seq x y z
N LEU A 1 18.20 8.98 -2.74
CA LEU A 1 17.87 8.20 -3.96
C LEU A 1 18.53 8.88 -5.16
N ILE A 2 19.75 8.46 -5.51
CA ILE A 2 20.61 9.10 -6.53
C ILE A 2 20.40 8.46 -7.93
N PHE A 3 19.98 7.20 -7.97
CA PHE A 3 19.71 6.47 -9.21
C PHE A 3 18.20 6.37 -9.44
N TYR A 4 17.60 7.34 -10.11
CA TYR A 4 16.25 7.23 -10.66
C TYR A 4 16.20 8.00 -11.97
N SER A 5 15.41 7.51 -12.92
CA SER A 5 15.25 8.22 -14.21
C SER A 5 14.39 9.47 -14.02
N ARG A 6 15.00 10.65 -14.20
CA ARG A 6 14.30 11.95 -14.04
C ARG A 6 13.12 12.09 -15.01
N ALA A 7 13.25 11.54 -16.23
CA ALA A 7 12.21 11.58 -17.25
C ALA A 7 10.95 10.79 -16.85
N TYR A 8 11.09 9.61 -16.23
CA TYR A 8 9.94 8.84 -15.76
C TYR A 8 9.37 9.40 -14.46
N ALA A 9 10.21 9.89 -13.54
CA ALA A 9 9.73 10.56 -12.33
C ALA A 9 8.90 11.82 -12.63
N LEU A 10 9.19 12.54 -13.73
CA LEU A 10 8.37 13.67 -14.18
C LEU A 10 7.04 13.24 -14.84
N LYS A 11 6.98 12.04 -15.44
CA LYS A 11 5.76 11.50 -16.09
C LYS A 11 4.83 10.75 -15.13
N THR A 12 5.37 9.95 -14.21
CA THR A 12 4.58 9.12 -13.28
C THR A 12 4.47 9.70 -11.87
N GLY A 13 5.30 10.71 -11.56
CA GLY A 13 5.41 11.28 -10.21
C GLY A 13 6.11 10.37 -9.19
N ALA A 14 6.53 9.17 -9.58
CA ALA A 14 7.17 8.18 -8.72
C ALA A 14 8.65 7.99 -9.06
N LYS A 15 9.52 7.89 -8.05
CA LYS A 15 10.96 7.66 -8.20
C LYS A 15 11.30 6.16 -8.16
N SER A 16 10.45 5.32 -8.76
CA SER A 16 10.51 3.85 -8.67
C SER A 16 11.21 3.17 -9.86
N TRP A 17 11.46 3.89 -10.96
CA TRP A 17 12.01 3.31 -12.20
C TRP A 17 13.51 3.56 -12.38
N LEU A 18 14.27 2.46 -12.43
CA LEU A 18 15.67 2.43 -12.87
C LEU A 18 15.69 2.18 -14.38
N ALA A 19 16.29 3.09 -15.15
CA ALA A 19 16.47 2.90 -16.58
C ALA A 19 17.96 2.67 -16.87
N PHE A 20 18.29 1.52 -17.43
CA PHE A 20 19.62 1.19 -17.94
C PHE A 20 19.51 1.09 -19.47
N GLY A 21 19.69 2.22 -20.17
CA GLY A 21 19.50 2.28 -21.62
C GLY A 21 18.04 2.00 -22.02
N PRO A 22 17.76 1.02 -22.91
CA PRO A 22 16.39 0.66 -23.31
C PRO A 22 15.65 -0.22 -22.28
N LEU A 23 16.35 -0.76 -21.28
CA LEU A 23 15.77 -1.62 -20.26
C LEU A 23 15.31 -0.80 -19.06
N THR A 24 14.03 -0.92 -18.74
CA THR A 24 13.43 -0.35 -17.53
C THR A 24 13.24 -1.47 -16.50
N PHE A 25 13.79 -1.27 -15.31
CA PHE A 25 13.68 -2.20 -14.20
C PHE A 25 13.04 -1.49 -13.00
N GLN A 26 12.00 -2.11 -12.46
CA GLN A 26 11.33 -1.64 -11.27
C GLN A 26 11.68 -2.57 -10.11
N PRO A 27 12.55 -2.16 -9.16
CA PRO A 27 12.96 -3.01 -8.04
C PRO A 27 11.79 -3.52 -7.21
N SER A 28 10.73 -2.73 -7.07
CA SER A 28 9.55 -3.13 -6.29
C SER A 28 8.80 -4.32 -6.88
N GLU A 29 8.88 -4.55 -8.20
CA GLU A 29 8.26 -5.72 -8.84
C GLU A 29 8.92 -7.03 -8.38
N VAL A 30 10.26 -7.06 -8.37
CA VAL A 30 11.04 -8.22 -7.90
C VAL A 30 10.95 -8.38 -6.37
N MET A 31 10.77 -7.30 -5.63
CA MET A 31 10.61 -7.36 -4.18
C MET A 31 9.31 -8.04 -3.74
N LYS A 32 8.22 -7.99 -4.53
CA LYS A 32 6.93 -8.60 -4.16
C LYS A 32 7.02 -10.11 -3.87
N PRO A 33 7.52 -10.97 -4.78
CA PRO A 33 7.63 -12.40 -4.50
C PRO A 33 8.60 -12.68 -3.34
N ALA A 34 9.73 -11.96 -3.24
CA ALA A 34 10.66 -12.10 -2.12
C ALA A 34 9.99 -11.74 -0.77
N TYR A 35 9.15 -10.71 -0.77
CA TYR A 35 8.39 -10.27 0.40
C TYR A 35 7.34 -11.31 0.82
N ILE A 36 6.60 -11.90 -0.14
CA ILE A 36 5.65 -13.00 0.14
C ILE A 36 6.37 -14.18 0.81
N LEU A 37 7.50 -14.61 0.24
CA LEU A 37 8.28 -15.73 0.78
C LEU A 37 8.82 -15.43 2.19
N MET A 38 9.28 -14.20 2.43
CA MET A 38 9.75 -13.76 3.74
C MET A 38 8.62 -13.80 4.78
N LEU A 39 7.47 -13.21 4.48
CA LEU A 39 6.33 -13.23 5.40
C LEU A 39 5.83 -14.65 5.64
N GLY A 40 5.75 -15.47 4.59
CA GLY A 40 5.37 -16.88 4.70
C GLY A 40 6.30 -17.67 5.62
N ARG A 41 7.62 -17.42 5.53
CA ARG A 41 8.60 -18.02 6.45
C ARG A 41 8.37 -17.57 7.90
N VAL A 42 8.11 -16.29 8.14
CA VAL A 42 7.85 -15.76 9.49
C VAL A 42 6.60 -16.38 10.09
N VAL A 43 5.52 -16.51 9.31
CA VAL A 43 4.29 -17.19 9.73
C VAL A 43 4.56 -18.65 10.03
N ALA A 44 5.24 -19.38 9.14
CA ALA A 44 5.54 -20.79 9.32
C ALA A 44 6.40 -21.04 10.58
N GLN A 45 7.41 -20.21 10.82
CA GLN A 45 8.24 -20.29 12.03
C GLN A 45 7.44 -19.99 13.30
N HIS A 46 6.58 -18.98 13.26
CA HIS A 46 5.72 -18.65 14.40
C HIS A 46 4.75 -19.79 14.72
N ASN A 47 4.09 -20.35 13.71
CA ASN A 47 3.11 -21.43 13.90
C ASN A 47 3.80 -22.75 14.30
N ALA A 48 5.07 -22.96 13.94
CA ALA A 48 5.86 -24.08 14.43
C ALA A 48 6.29 -23.92 15.90
N GLU A 49 6.51 -22.69 16.35
CA GLU A 49 6.90 -22.36 17.74
C GLU A 49 5.67 -22.33 18.69
N PHE A 50 4.53 -21.85 18.20
CA PHE A 50 3.29 -21.71 18.95
C PHE A 50 2.19 -22.60 18.35
N TYR A 51 2.12 -23.85 18.81
CA TYR A 51 1.14 -24.82 18.33
C TYR A 51 -0.30 -24.48 18.75
N GLU A 52 -0.47 -23.81 19.90
CA GLU A 52 -1.78 -23.31 20.34
C GLU A 52 -1.94 -21.82 20.03
N HIS A 53 -2.91 -21.51 19.16
CA HIS A 53 -3.27 -20.14 18.80
C HIS A 53 -4.06 -19.49 19.95
N THR A 54 -3.39 -18.62 20.70
CA THR A 54 -4.02 -17.74 21.69
C THR A 54 -4.09 -16.31 21.14
N ILE A 55 -5.05 -15.51 21.59
CA ILE A 55 -5.15 -14.08 21.21
C ILE A 55 -3.82 -13.32 21.40
N LYS A 56 -3.03 -13.65 22.43
CA LYS A 56 -1.71 -13.04 22.66
C LYS A 56 -0.67 -13.45 21.60
N THR A 57 -0.64 -14.71 21.19
CA THR A 57 0.31 -15.21 20.18
C THR A 57 -0.05 -14.64 18.82
N ASP A 58 -1.34 -14.53 18.51
CA ASP A 58 -1.83 -13.90 17.27
C ASP A 58 -1.44 -12.41 17.18
N TRP A 59 -1.57 -11.66 18.27
CA TRP A 59 -1.08 -10.27 18.32
C TRP A 59 0.44 -10.18 18.16
N ASN A 60 1.18 -11.13 18.74
CA ASN A 60 2.63 -11.22 18.55
C ASN A 60 2.99 -11.52 17.08
N LEU A 61 2.25 -12.41 16.41
CA LEU A 61 2.43 -12.69 14.99
C LEU A 61 2.19 -11.43 14.14
N ILE A 62 1.08 -10.72 14.36
CA ILE A 62 0.79 -9.44 13.67
C ILE A 62 1.91 -8.43 13.93
N GLY A 63 2.39 -8.32 15.17
CA GLY A 63 3.51 -7.45 15.53
C GLY A 63 4.81 -7.81 14.80
N LYS A 64 5.15 -9.10 14.73
CA LYS A 64 6.31 -9.58 13.96
C LYS A 64 6.18 -9.23 12.48
N LEU A 65 5.03 -9.50 11.86
CA LEU A 65 4.78 -9.18 10.44
C LEU A 65 4.85 -7.67 10.17
N ALA A 66 4.30 -6.84 11.06
CA ALA A 66 4.39 -5.39 10.97
C ALA A 66 5.84 -4.89 11.07
N LEU A 67 6.64 -5.45 11.98
CA LEU A 67 8.06 -5.10 12.14
C LEU A 67 8.86 -5.43 10.88
N TRP A 68 8.67 -6.63 10.31
CA TRP A 68 9.31 -7.02 9.05
C TRP A 68 8.88 -6.17 7.85
N THR A 69 7.68 -5.59 7.91
CA THR A 69 7.13 -4.72 6.86
C THR A 69 7.57 -3.28 6.98
N LEU A 70 7.92 -2.81 8.18
CA LEU A 70 8.38 -1.45 8.44
C LEU A 70 9.52 -1.00 7.50
N PRO A 71 10.65 -1.74 7.34
CA PRO A 71 11.72 -1.32 6.44
C PRO A 71 11.25 -1.25 4.98
N VAL A 72 10.41 -2.18 4.54
CA VAL A 72 9.84 -2.18 3.19
C VAL A 72 8.94 -0.96 2.97
N ALA A 73 8.07 -0.66 3.94
CA ALA A 73 7.18 0.49 3.89
C ALA A 73 7.95 1.82 3.85
N VAL A 74 9.04 1.95 4.62
CA VAL A 74 9.92 3.13 4.58
C VAL A 74 10.55 3.30 3.21
N LEU A 75 11.07 2.22 2.61
CA LEU A 75 11.65 2.26 1.26
C LEU A 75 10.61 2.65 0.20
N LEU A 76 9.40 2.09 0.27
CA LEU A 76 8.31 2.43 -0.65
C LEU A 76 7.85 3.89 -0.48
N LYS A 77 7.78 4.38 0.76
CA LYS A 77 7.47 5.79 1.05
C LYS A 77 8.52 6.72 0.44
N LEU A 78 9.80 6.36 0.52
CA LEU A 78 10.88 7.13 -0.11
C LEU A 78 10.78 7.17 -1.64
N GLN A 79 10.23 6.12 -2.26
CA GLN A 79 9.97 6.07 -3.69
C GLN A 79 8.76 6.94 -4.12
N ASN A 80 7.96 7.44 -3.17
CA ASN A 80 6.69 8.16 -3.38
C ASN A 80 5.71 7.40 -4.30
N ASP A 81 5.75 6.07 -4.27
CA ASP A 81 4.89 5.22 -5.09
C ASP A 81 3.72 4.68 -4.26
N PHE A 82 2.63 5.45 -4.26
CA PHE A 82 1.44 5.12 -3.47
C PHE A 82 0.74 3.84 -3.95
N GLY A 83 0.68 3.62 -5.27
CA GLY A 83 0.05 2.43 -5.84
C GLY A 83 0.79 1.16 -5.44
N THR A 84 2.11 1.17 -5.56
CA THR A 84 2.94 0.04 -5.14
C THR A 84 2.79 -0.23 -3.63
N MET A 85 2.75 0.82 -2.80
CA MET A 85 2.53 0.67 -1.36
C MET A 85 1.22 -0.06 -1.03
N LEU A 86 0.12 0.26 -1.73
CA LEU A 86 -1.16 -0.44 -1.55
C LEU A 86 -1.07 -1.93 -1.90
N VAL A 87 -0.32 -2.30 -2.94
CA VAL A 87 -0.11 -3.71 -3.31
C VAL A 87 0.63 -4.47 -2.22
N PHE A 88 1.67 -3.88 -1.62
CA PHE A 88 2.40 -4.52 -0.50
C PHE A 88 1.51 -4.67 0.74
N PHE A 89 0.64 -3.68 1.03
CA PHE A 89 -0.35 -3.83 2.10
C PHE A 89 -1.38 -4.93 1.80
N ALA A 90 -1.85 -5.03 0.55
CA ALA A 90 -2.74 -6.12 0.15
C ALA A 90 -2.09 -7.50 0.32
N ILE A 91 -0.79 -7.63 -0.02
CA ILE A 91 -0.01 -8.85 0.23
C ILE A 91 0.07 -9.15 1.72
N LEU A 92 0.44 -8.17 2.55
CA LEU A 92 0.51 -8.33 4.01
C LEU A 92 -0.84 -8.81 4.56
N SER A 93 -1.92 -8.14 4.19
CA SER A 93 -3.29 -8.49 4.59
C SER A 93 -3.66 -9.91 4.17
N GLY A 94 -3.35 -10.30 2.94
CA GLY A 94 -3.57 -11.66 2.45
C GLY A 94 -2.81 -12.71 3.27
N VAL A 95 -1.54 -12.45 3.59
CA VAL A 95 -0.74 -13.35 4.42
C VAL A 95 -1.29 -13.45 5.85
N ILE A 96 -1.69 -12.32 6.46
CA ILE A 96 -2.32 -12.31 7.79
C ILE A 96 -3.61 -13.14 7.79
N LEU A 97 -4.43 -13.03 6.75
CA LEU A 97 -5.68 -13.78 6.63
C LEU A 97 -5.42 -15.30 6.54
N VAL A 98 -4.41 -15.71 5.78
CA VAL A 98 -4.06 -17.14 5.60
C VAL A 98 -3.25 -17.70 6.78
N SER A 99 -2.69 -16.84 7.65
CA SER A 99 -1.80 -17.26 8.75
C SER A 99 -2.46 -18.03 9.91
N GLY A 100 -3.79 -18.12 9.94
CA GLY A 100 -4.54 -18.82 10.99
C GLY A 100 -4.90 -17.96 12.21
N VAL A 101 -4.70 -16.64 12.13
CA VAL A 101 -5.07 -15.69 13.18
C VAL A 101 -6.57 -15.72 13.48
N SER A 102 -6.94 -15.60 14.76
CA SER A 102 -8.33 -15.59 15.20
C SER A 102 -9.18 -14.52 14.48
N TRP A 103 -10.34 -14.93 13.99
CA TRP A 103 -11.36 -14.02 13.42
C TRP A 103 -11.81 -12.92 14.39
N LYS A 104 -11.67 -13.14 15.71
CA LYS A 104 -11.92 -12.12 16.73
C LYS A 104 -11.01 -10.90 16.61
N ILE A 105 -9.82 -11.06 16.03
CA ILE A 105 -8.87 -9.99 15.75
C ILE A 105 -9.02 -9.51 14.31
N LEU A 106 -9.17 -10.43 13.35
CA LEU A 106 -9.26 -10.08 11.93
C LEU A 106 -10.51 -9.24 11.62
N ALA A 107 -11.67 -9.61 12.14
CA ALA A 107 -12.92 -8.90 11.87
C ALA A 107 -12.88 -7.42 12.29
N PRO A 108 -12.50 -7.04 13.53
CA PRO A 108 -12.38 -5.62 13.89
C PRO A 108 -11.23 -4.93 13.17
N LEU A 109 -10.12 -5.62 12.87
CA LEU A 109 -8.98 -5.03 12.18
C LEU A 109 -9.34 -4.64 10.74
N PHE A 110 -9.89 -5.57 9.96
CA PHE A 110 -10.31 -5.33 8.58
C PHE A 110 -11.54 -4.43 8.51
N GLY A 111 -12.50 -4.62 9.41
CA GLY A 111 -13.68 -3.75 9.51
C GLY A 111 -13.31 -2.30 9.84
N GLY A 112 -12.41 -2.10 10.81
CA GLY A 112 -11.88 -0.79 11.15
C GLY A 112 -11.12 -0.13 10.00
N ALA A 113 -10.26 -0.88 9.29
CA ALA A 113 -9.54 -0.38 8.13
C ALA A 113 -10.49 0.04 6.99
N ALA A 114 -11.50 -0.78 6.68
CA ALA A 114 -12.51 -0.48 5.67
C ALA A 114 -13.37 0.75 6.06
N PHE A 115 -13.75 0.84 7.33
CA PHE A 115 -14.47 1.99 7.86
C PHE A 115 -13.65 3.28 7.74
N LEU A 116 -12.39 3.27 8.17
CA LEU A 116 -11.50 4.42 8.06
C LEU A 116 -11.23 4.81 6.61
N GLY A 117 -11.03 3.85 5.71
CA GLY A 117 -10.87 4.10 4.28
C GLY A 117 -12.11 4.77 3.68
N THR A 118 -13.29 4.25 4.00
CA THR A 118 -14.57 4.81 3.53
C THR A 118 -14.82 6.20 4.09
N ALA A 119 -14.62 6.40 5.40
CA ALA A 119 -14.72 7.70 6.04
C ALA A 119 -13.74 8.71 5.44
N GLY A 120 -12.51 8.30 5.14
CA GLY A 120 -11.50 9.14 4.50
C GLY A 120 -11.93 9.62 3.10
N ILE A 121 -12.51 8.72 2.28
CA ILE A 121 -13.05 9.07 0.96
C ILE A 121 -14.23 10.04 1.10
N LEU A 122 -15.17 9.76 2.01
CA LEU A 122 -16.33 10.64 2.25
C LEU A 122 -15.89 12.02 2.74
N LEU A 123 -14.92 12.10 3.64
CA LEU A 123 -14.37 13.38 4.09
C LEU A 123 -13.64 14.11 2.94
N ALA A 124 -12.95 13.39 2.06
CA ALA A 124 -12.31 14.02 0.90
C ALA A 124 -13.33 14.64 -0.08
N VAL A 125 -14.53 14.04 -0.21
CA VAL A 125 -15.62 14.52 -1.07
C VAL A 125 -16.42 15.64 -0.41
N TYR A 126 -16.88 15.45 0.83
CA TYR A 126 -17.83 16.35 1.51
C TYR A 126 -17.16 17.33 2.49
N GLY A 127 -15.95 17.02 2.98
CA GLY A 127 -15.24 17.73 4.05
C GLY A 127 -13.95 18.41 3.61
N ARG A 128 -13.88 18.88 2.35
CA ARG A 128 -12.66 19.40 1.71
C ARG A 128 -11.95 20.48 2.54
N ASN A 129 -12.70 21.35 3.21
CA ASN A 129 -12.18 22.42 4.06
C ASN A 129 -11.45 21.91 5.31
N LEU A 130 -11.91 20.80 5.91
CA LEU A 130 -11.27 20.18 7.07
C LEU A 130 -9.96 19.49 6.66
N LEU A 131 -9.96 18.77 5.52
CA LEU A 131 -8.73 18.13 5.03
C LEU A 131 -7.68 19.16 4.59
N MET A 132 -8.08 20.28 3.98
CA MET A 132 -7.14 21.36 3.66
C MET A 132 -6.51 21.97 4.94
N ALA A 133 -7.28 22.13 6.02
CA ALA A 133 -6.76 22.59 7.31
C ALA A 133 -5.75 21.61 7.95
N ILE A 134 -5.87 20.31 7.64
CA ILE A 134 -4.95 19.25 8.11
C ILE A 134 -3.73 19.09 7.16
N GLY A 135 -3.64 19.88 6.09
CA GLY A 135 -2.50 19.89 5.17
C GLY A 135 -2.63 18.96 3.96
N PHE A 136 -3.85 18.50 3.63
CA PHE A 136 -4.10 17.69 2.44
C PHE A 136 -3.90 18.53 1.17
N LYS A 137 -3.08 18.05 0.25
CA LYS A 137 -2.66 18.83 -0.94
C LYS A 137 -3.73 18.78 -2.03
N ALA A 138 -3.86 19.87 -2.81
CA ALA A 138 -4.79 19.95 -3.95
C ALA A 138 -4.64 18.77 -4.93
N TYR A 139 -3.41 18.30 -5.17
CA TYR A 139 -3.12 17.12 -6.00
C TYR A 139 -3.75 15.82 -5.46
N GLN A 140 -3.86 15.65 -4.14
CA GLN A 140 -4.43 14.44 -3.55
C GLN A 140 -5.95 14.40 -3.74
N PHE A 141 -6.62 15.54 -3.61
CA PHE A 141 -8.04 15.66 -3.95
C PHE A 141 -8.29 15.37 -5.43
N ALA A 142 -7.47 15.94 -6.32
CA ALA A 142 -7.61 15.71 -7.76
C ALA A 142 -7.49 14.23 -8.14
N ARG A 143 -6.65 13.45 -7.43
CA ARG A 143 -6.58 11.99 -7.63
C ARG A 143 -7.83 11.24 -7.17
N ILE A 144 -8.41 11.62 -6.03
CA ILE A 144 -9.63 10.99 -5.50
C ILE A 144 -10.81 11.31 -6.43
N GLU A 145 -10.93 12.55 -6.89
CA GLU A 145 -11.98 13.00 -7.80
C GLU A 145 -11.86 12.34 -9.19
N ALA A 146 -10.64 12.24 -9.73
CA ALA A 146 -10.40 11.55 -11.00
C ALA A 146 -10.72 10.04 -10.92
N TRP A 147 -10.55 9.41 -9.75
CA TRP A 147 -10.94 8.02 -9.53
C TRP A 147 -12.45 7.84 -9.39
N LEU A 148 -13.14 8.75 -8.68
CA LEU A 148 -14.60 8.72 -8.50
C LEU A 148 -15.37 9.04 -9.79
N ASN A 149 -14.90 10.02 -10.57
CA ASN A 149 -15.52 10.50 -11.79
C ASN A 149 -14.52 10.53 -12.95
N PRO A 150 -14.12 9.36 -13.49
CA PRO A 150 -13.11 9.28 -14.55
C PRO A 150 -13.56 9.91 -15.87
N SER A 151 -14.87 10.06 -16.09
CA SER A 151 -15.45 10.65 -17.32
C SER A 151 -15.48 12.18 -17.36
N ALA A 152 -15.37 12.87 -16.21
CA ALA A 152 -15.54 14.32 -16.12
C ALA A 152 -14.26 15.12 -16.43
N SER A 153 -13.11 14.45 -16.50
CA SER A 153 -11.80 15.09 -16.72
C SER A 153 -11.10 14.42 -17.90
N THR A 154 -11.39 14.86 -19.13
CA THR A 154 -10.84 14.25 -20.37
C THR A 154 -9.51 14.86 -20.85
N THR A 155 -8.83 15.67 -20.03
CA THR A 155 -7.57 16.34 -20.43
C THR A 155 -6.41 16.00 -19.49
N GLY A 156 -5.44 15.25 -20.01
CA GLY A 156 -4.07 15.14 -19.46
C GLY A 156 -3.81 13.96 -18.52
N ASN A 157 -4.37 13.96 -17.30
CA ASN A 157 -3.99 13.00 -16.24
C ASN A 157 -4.87 11.75 -16.16
N SER A 158 -6.09 11.81 -16.70
CA SER A 158 -7.13 10.78 -16.59
C SER A 158 -7.25 9.93 -17.86
N TYR A 159 -6.56 10.31 -18.94
CA TYR A 159 -6.51 9.53 -20.18
C TYR A 159 -5.87 8.15 -19.97
N GLN A 160 -4.91 8.05 -19.05
CA GLN A 160 -4.30 6.76 -18.65
C GLN A 160 -5.22 5.87 -17.81
N LEU A 161 -6.19 6.45 -17.10
CA LEU A 161 -7.21 5.70 -16.34
C LEU A 161 -8.38 5.27 -17.24
N TRP A 162 -8.66 6.01 -18.31
CA TRP A 162 -9.72 5.72 -19.26
C TRP A 162 -9.34 4.62 -20.27
N GLN A 163 -8.04 4.47 -20.56
CA GLN A 163 -7.54 3.51 -21.55
C GLN A 163 -7.12 2.14 -20.94
N SER A 164 -7.27 1.93 -19.62
CA SER A 164 -6.91 0.65 -18.96
C SER A 164 -8.09 -0.29 -18.82
#